data_AF-A0AAU9XN43-F1
#
_entry.id   AF-A0AAU9XN43-F1
#
_cell.length_a   1.000
_cell.length_b   1.000
_cell.length_c   1.000
_cell.angle_alpha   90.00
_cell.angle_beta   90.00
_cell.angle_gamma   90.00
#
_symmetry.space_group_name_H-M   'P 1'
#
loop_
_entity.id
_entity.type
_entity.pdbx_description
1 polymer ?
#
loop_
_entity_poly.entity_id
_entity_poly.type
_entity_poly.pdbx_seq_one_letter_code
_entity_poly.pdbx_strand_id
1 'polypeptide(L)'
;DNHHGYIQNLSPIKRSRNQNQWYDFDLQTSPSKLRRVVGFNIANHSMLQEHEASKTALTLKNTKQNSNNDIIFNQQSTVRVTPTFDIDFDYKPINKSQKTEPSTQPAKKITLEELPTLQVNQK
;
A
#
# COMPACT_ATOMS: atom_id res chain seq x y z
N ASP A 1 0.04 -14.60 -1.82
CA ASP A 1 0.08 -14.15 -3.23
C ASP A 1 1.37 -13.45 -3.59
N ASN A 2 1.66 -13.42 -4.89
CA ASN A 2 2.78 -12.68 -5.46
C ASN A 2 2.26 -11.48 -6.24
N HIS A 3 2.94 -10.35 -6.12
CA HIS A 3 2.59 -9.13 -6.84
C HIS A 3 3.84 -8.58 -7.53
N HIS A 4 3.74 -8.22 -8.79
CA HIS A 4 4.85 -7.61 -9.53
C HIS A 4 4.48 -6.19 -9.99
N GLY A 5 5.48 -5.33 -10.11
CA GLY A 5 5.27 -3.96 -10.54
C GLY A 5 6.38 -3.02 -10.13
N TYR A 6 6.13 -1.72 -10.29
CA TYR A 6 7.07 -0.67 -9.90
C TYR A 6 6.63 0.02 -8.60
N ILE A 7 7.60 0.39 -7.77
CA ILE A 7 7.33 1.15 -6.54
C ILE A 7 7.13 2.62 -6.86
N GLN A 8 6.11 3.21 -6.22
CA GLN A 8 5.87 4.64 -6.20
C GLN A 8 5.56 5.11 -4.78
N ASN A 9 6.04 6.31 -4.46
CA ASN A 9 5.74 7.06 -3.25
C ASN A 9 6.04 6.27 -1.96
N LEU A 10 7.24 5.70 -1.84
CA LEU A 10 7.65 5.04 -0.61
C LEU A 10 7.65 6.04 0.54
N SER A 11 6.85 5.75 1.56
CA SER A 11 6.83 6.59 2.76
C SER A 11 8.11 6.38 3.58
N PRO A 12 8.52 7.38 4.38
CA PRO A 12 9.46 7.13 5.47
C PRO A 12 8.87 6.08 6.43
N ILE A 13 9.74 5.48 7.24
CA ILE A 13 9.33 4.56 8.31
C ILE A 13 8.57 5.36 9.37
N LYS A 14 7.32 5.00 9.56
CA LYS A 14 6.41 5.53 10.58
C LYS A 14 6.53 4.70 11.85
N ARG A 15 6.18 5.31 12.98
CA ARG A 15 6.21 4.68 14.31
C ARG A 15 4.97 5.06 15.10
N SER A 16 4.34 4.09 15.73
CA SER A 16 3.18 4.29 16.61
C SER A 16 3.61 4.52 18.05
N ARG A 17 2.64 4.88 18.90
CA ARG A 17 2.85 5.06 20.34
C ARG A 17 3.37 3.79 21.03
N ASN A 18 3.01 2.61 20.54
CA ASN A 18 3.47 1.31 21.04
C ASN A 18 4.75 0.81 20.36
N GLN A 19 5.55 1.70 19.76
CA GLN A 19 6.83 1.40 19.11
C GLN A 19 6.77 0.49 17.87
N ASN A 20 5.58 0.09 17.42
CA ASN A 20 5.45 -0.62 16.14
C ASN A 20 5.86 0.31 14.99
N GLN A 21 6.62 -0.23 14.04
CA GLN A 21 7.09 0.49 12.87
C GLN A 21 6.46 -0.07 11.61
N TRP A 22 6.14 0.82 10.67
CA TRP A 22 5.63 0.44 9.35
C TRP A 22 5.97 1.49 8.31
N TYR A 23 5.82 1.14 7.05
CA TYR A 23 5.85 2.06 5.93
C TYR A 23 4.75 1.68 4.95
N ASP A 24 4.44 2.56 4.01
CA ASP A 24 3.56 2.23 2.90
C ASP A 24 4.09 2.80 1.59
N PHE A 25 3.74 2.14 0.50
CA PHE A 25 4.04 2.57 -0.86
C PHE A 25 2.93 2.11 -1.80
N ASP A 26 2.92 2.65 -3.00
CA ASP A 26 2.02 2.22 -4.06
C ASP A 26 2.80 1.34 -5.05
N LEU A 27 2.28 0.14 -5.30
CA LEU A 27 2.79 -0.76 -6.32
C LEU A 27 2.00 -0.53 -7.62
N GLN A 28 2.68 -0.03 -8.64
CA GLN A 28 2.13 0.08 -9.98
C GLN A 28 2.10 -1.30 -10.61
N THR A 29 0.89 -1.86 -10.74
CA THR A 29 0.64 -3.20 -11.29
C THR A 29 0.22 -3.17 -12.77
N SER A 30 -0.09 -1.98 -13.28
CA SER A 30 -0.31 -1.69 -14.70
C SER A 30 -0.06 -0.19 -14.97
N PRO A 31 -0.04 0.27 -16.23
CA PRO A 31 0.20 1.68 -16.56
C PRO A 31 -0.68 2.70 -15.81
N SER A 32 -1.89 2.30 -15.40
CA SER A 32 -2.87 3.16 -14.73
C SER A 32 -3.32 2.68 -13.35
N LYS A 33 -2.82 1.53 -12.88
CA LYS A 33 -3.31 0.89 -11.64
C LYS A 33 -2.25 0.85 -10.55
N LEU A 34 -2.56 1.48 -9.43
CA LEU A 34 -1.80 1.40 -8.19
C LEU A 34 -2.50 0.48 -7.19
N ARG A 35 -1.71 -0.32 -6.47
CA ARG A 35 -2.15 -1.06 -5.28
C ARG A 35 -1.34 -0.60 -4.08
N ARG A 36 -2.01 -0.29 -2.98
CA ARG A 36 -1.33 0.07 -1.75
C ARG A 36 -0.66 -1.15 -1.12
N VAL A 37 0.59 -0.98 -0.71
CA VAL A 37 1.36 -1.95 0.06
C VAL A 37 1.66 -1.36 1.43
N VAL A 38 1.41 -2.13 2.49
CA VAL A 38 1.76 -1.79 3.87
C VAL A 38 2.86 -2.74 4.34
N GLY A 39 4.02 -2.17 4.64
CA GLY A 39 5.23 -2.88 5.02
C GLY A 39 5.50 -2.84 6.51
N PHE A 40 5.77 -4.01 7.10
CA PHE A 40 6.21 -4.19 8.49
C PHE A 40 7.64 -4.74 8.57
N ASN A 41 8.23 -5.13 7.45
CA ASN A 41 9.62 -5.57 7.38
C ASN A 41 10.54 -4.38 7.11
N ILE A 42 11.04 -3.78 8.19
CA ILE A 42 11.86 -2.55 8.14
C ILE A 42 13.21 -2.78 7.46
N ALA A 43 13.78 -3.98 7.56
CA ALA A 43 15.08 -4.30 6.96
C ALA A 43 15.09 -4.14 5.43
N ASN A 44 13.94 -4.33 4.78
CA ASN A 44 13.82 -4.18 3.33
C ASN A 44 13.58 -2.73 2.88
N HIS A 45 13.37 -1.77 3.80
CA HIS A 45 12.98 -0.40 3.44
C HIS A 45 14.03 0.31 2.59
N SER A 46 15.31 0.24 2.94
CA SER A 46 16.40 0.85 2.17
C SER A 46 16.50 0.29 0.74
N MET A 47 16.38 -1.03 0.60
CA MET A 47 16.38 -1.69 -0.72
C MET A 47 15.16 -1.27 -1.56
N LEU A 48 13.97 -1.13 -0.94
CA LEU A 48 12.78 -0.65 -1.64
C LEU A 48 12.96 0.80 -2.12
N GLN A 49 13.66 1.63 -1.35
CA GLN A 49 13.98 3.01 -1.71
C GLN A 49 14.93 3.08 -2.92
N GLU A 50 15.95 2.22 -2.96
CA GLU A 50 16.85 2.12 -4.10
C GLU A 50 16.08 1.73 -5.38
N HIS A 51 15.20 0.74 -5.29
CA HIS A 51 14.40 0.29 -6.43
C HIS A 51 13.35 1.31 -6.89
N GLU A 52 12.79 2.10 -5.98
CA GLU A 52 11.93 3.23 -6.33
C GLU A 52 12.73 4.30 -7.11
N ALA A 53 13.96 4.59 -6.69
CA ALA A 53 14.83 5.56 -7.35
C ALA A 53 15.28 5.08 -8.74
N SER A 54 15.67 3.80 -8.86
CA SER A 54 16.13 3.20 -10.12
C SER A 54 14.99 2.80 -11.07
N LYS A 55 13.73 2.92 -10.64
CA LYS A 55 12.54 2.49 -11.41
C LYS A 55 12.65 1.03 -11.85
N THR A 56 13.15 0.18 -10.97
CA THR A 56 13.28 -1.26 -11.22
C THR A 56 11.97 -1.97 -10.90
N ALA A 57 11.53 -2.84 -11.81
CA ALA A 57 10.38 -3.71 -11.56
C ALA A 57 10.72 -4.78 -10.52
N LEU A 58 9.80 -5.00 -9.57
CA LEU A 58 9.99 -5.93 -8.46
C LEU A 58 8.81 -6.87 -8.31
N THR A 59 9.10 -8.07 -7.83
CA THR A 59 8.15 -9.08 -7.41
C THR A 59 8.18 -9.20 -5.90
N LEU A 60 7.06 -8.86 -5.26
CA LEU A 60 6.79 -9.09 -3.85
C LEU A 60 6.23 -10.51 -3.71
N LYS A 61 6.94 -11.38 -2.99
CA LYS A 61 6.50 -12.75 -2.70
C LYS A 61 6.03 -12.90 -1.27
N ASN A 62 5.22 -13.93 -1.02
CA ASN A 62 4.64 -14.25 0.29
C ASN A 62 3.91 -13.05 0.92
N THR A 63 3.20 -12.30 0.08
CA THR A 63 2.36 -11.20 0.56
C THR A 63 0.99 -11.71 0.97
N LYS A 64 0.37 -11.02 1.92
CA LYS A 64 -1.02 -11.24 2.33
C LYS A 64 -1.88 -10.09 1.85
N GLN A 65 -3.20 -10.28 1.85
CA GLN A 65 -4.15 -9.22 1.58
C GLN A 65 -5.00 -8.99 2.82
N ASN A 66 -5.27 -7.73 3.16
CA ASN A 66 -6.20 -7.39 4.25
C ASN A 66 -7.64 -7.18 3.73
N SER A 67 -8.57 -6.89 4.64
CA SER A 67 -9.97 -6.58 4.32
C SER A 67 -10.16 -5.35 3.42
N ASN A 68 -9.20 -4.43 3.43
CA ASN A 68 -9.21 -3.22 2.61
C ASN A 68 -8.56 -3.43 1.24
N ASN A 69 -8.27 -4.68 0.86
CA ASN A 69 -7.57 -5.02 -0.37
C ASN A 69 -6.14 -4.44 -0.47
N ASP A 70 -5.54 -4.05 0.66
CA ASP A 70 -4.13 -3.66 0.74
C ASP A 70 -3.24 -4.92 0.74
N ILE A 71 -2.08 -4.78 0.12
CA ILE A 71 -1.04 -5.81 0.14
C ILE A 71 -0.24 -5.64 1.43
N ILE A 72 -0.18 -6.67 2.25
CA ILE A 72 0.60 -6.72 3.48
C ILE A 72 1.94 -7.37 3.20
N PHE A 73 3.01 -6.60 3.43
CA PHE A 73 4.40 -7.02 3.28
C PHE A 73 5.04 -7.16 4.66
N ASN A 74 5.20 -8.40 5.14
CA ASN A 74 5.66 -8.69 6.50
C ASN A 74 7.07 -9.32 6.49
N GLN A 75 7.51 -9.81 7.65
CA GLN A 75 8.85 -10.42 7.81
C GLN A 75 9.06 -11.68 6.96
N GLN A 76 7.99 -12.38 6.56
CA GLN A 76 8.05 -13.55 5.70
C GLN A 76 8.01 -13.18 4.20
N SER A 77 7.67 -11.94 3.90
CA SER A 77 7.63 -11.41 2.53
C SER A 77 9.03 -11.10 2.04
N THR A 78 9.27 -11.40 0.76
CA THR A 78 10.58 -11.18 0.12
C THR A 78 10.42 -10.35 -1.13
N VAL A 79 11.42 -9.53 -1.43
CA VAL A 79 11.50 -8.78 -2.69
C VAL A 79 12.45 -9.50 -3.63
N ARG A 80 12.11 -9.55 -4.91
CA ARG A 80 13.01 -9.95 -5.99
C ARG A 80 12.87 -8.99 -7.15
N VAL A 81 13.93 -8.81 -7.93
CA VAL A 81 13.83 -8.13 -9.23
C VAL A 81 12.94 -8.96 -10.16
N THR A 82 11.98 -8.30 -10.79
CA THR A 82 11.11 -8.92 -11.79
C THR A 82 11.92 -9.05 -13.09
N PRO A 83 12.02 -10.25 -13.67
CA PRO A 83 12.58 -10.42 -14.99
C PRO A 83 11.82 -9.59 -16.03
N THR A 84 12.51 -9.06 -17.04
CA THR A 84 11.90 -8.17 -18.05
C THR A 84 10.77 -8.84 -18.85
N PHE A 85 10.76 -10.17 -18.94
CA PHE A 85 9.69 -10.92 -19.62
C PHE A 85 8.42 -11.11 -18.77
N ASP A 86 8.49 -10.89 -17.46
CA ASP A 86 7.36 -11.03 -16.53
C ASP A 86 6.58 -9.71 -16.36
N ILE A 87 6.99 -8.63 -17.03
CA ILE A 87 6.32 -7.33 -17.00
C ILE A 87 6.15 -6.79 -18.43
N ASP A 88 4.91 -6.49 -18.80
CA ASP A 88 4.51 -6.07 -20.15
C ASP A 88 4.31 -4.55 -20.28
N PHE A 89 4.70 -3.79 -19.26
CA PHE A 89 4.57 -2.34 -19.25
C PHE A 89 5.75 -1.66 -18.57
N ASP A 90 6.05 -0.45 -19.04
CA ASP A 90 7.05 0.43 -18.42
C ASP A 90 6.47 1.23 -17.27
N TYR A 91 7.34 1.66 -16.36
CA TYR A 91 7.01 2.62 -15.32
C TYR A 91 6.29 3.85 -15.89
N LYS A 92 5.15 4.20 -15.29
CA LYS A 92 4.45 5.47 -15.56
C LYS A 92 4.19 6.20 -14.25
N PRO A 93 4.64 7.46 -14.09
CA PRO A 93 4.31 8.24 -12.91
C PRO A 93 2.80 8.48 -12.86
N ILE A 94 2.15 8.08 -11.77
CA ILE A 94 0.72 8.29 -11.55
C ILE A 94 0.58 9.41 -10.50
N ASN A 95 0.11 10.58 -10.95
CA ASN A 95 -0.12 11.71 -10.05
C ASN A 95 -1.27 11.39 -9.09
N LYS A 96 -1.00 11.50 -7.79
CA LYS A 96 -1.90 11.16 -6.67
C LYS A 96 -3.15 12.06 -6.52
N SER A 97 -3.55 12.82 -7.52
CA SER A 97 -4.81 13.59 -7.48
C SER A 97 -6.07 12.70 -7.41
N GLN A 98 -5.93 11.38 -7.54
CA GLN A 98 -7.02 10.40 -7.42
C GLN A 98 -6.97 9.55 -6.15
N LYS A 99 -6.08 9.85 -5.20
CA LYS A 99 -6.19 9.21 -3.88
C LYS A 99 -7.41 9.83 -3.20
N THR A 100 -8.54 9.14 -3.21
CA THR A 100 -9.66 9.48 -2.35
C THR A 100 -9.10 9.53 -0.94
N GLU A 101 -8.92 10.73 -0.40
CA GLU A 101 -8.67 10.88 1.02
C GLU A 101 -9.80 10.15 1.75
N PRO A 102 -9.52 9.38 2.81
CA PRO A 102 -10.61 8.99 3.70
C PRO A 102 -11.32 10.28 4.06
N SER A 103 -12.63 10.35 3.79
CA SER A 103 -13.38 11.59 3.99
C SER A 103 -13.08 12.10 5.39
N THR A 104 -12.57 13.32 5.47
CA THR A 104 -12.41 14.04 6.73
C THR A 104 -13.80 14.47 7.19
N GLN A 105 -14.72 13.51 7.37
CA GLN A 105 -15.93 13.74 8.12
C GLN A 105 -15.51 13.71 9.59
N PRO A 106 -15.69 14.80 10.34
CA PRO A 106 -15.49 14.75 11.78
C PRO A 106 -16.40 13.65 12.33
N ALA A 107 -15.85 12.80 13.20
CA ALA A 107 -16.64 11.79 13.91
C ALA A 107 -17.79 12.50 14.62
N LYS A 108 -19.02 12.28 14.15
CA LYS A 108 -20.21 12.73 14.88
C LYS A 108 -20.20 12.02 16.23
N LYS A 109 -20.16 12.77 17.33
CA LYS A 109 -20.45 12.22 18.65
C LYS A 109 -21.92 11.82 18.66
N ILE A 110 -22.18 10.53 18.52
CA ILE A 110 -23.53 9.97 18.67
C ILE A 110 -23.80 9.91 20.17
N THR A 111 -24.82 10.62 20.64
CA THR A 111 -25.37 10.44 21.99
C THR A 111 -26.32 9.23 21.99
N LEU A 112 -26.53 8.59 23.15
CA LEU A 112 -27.27 7.32 23.28
C LEU A 112 -28.71 7.38 22.72
N GLU A 113 -29.24 8.58 22.52
CA GLU A 113 -30.60 8.84 22.02
C GLU A 113 -30.72 8.72 20.49
N GLU A 114 -29.61 8.73 19.73
CA GLU A 114 -29.59 8.70 18.26
C GLU A 114 -29.35 7.29 17.67
N LEU A 115 -29.27 6.26 18.52
CA LEU A 115 -29.12 4.85 18.11
C LEU A 115 -30.23 4.30 17.17
N PRO A 116 -31.52 4.70 17.26
CA PRO A 116 -32.57 4.08 16.43
C PRO A 116 -32.60 4.53 14.97
N THR A 117 -31.89 5.58 14.57
CA THR A 117 -31.98 6.18 13.23
C THR A 117 -30.81 5.83 12.30
N LEU A 118 -29.86 5.01 12.77
CA LEU A 118 -28.72 4.58 11.96
C LEU A 118 -29.14 3.54 10.92
N GLN A 119 -29.36 3.96 9.67
CA GLN A 119 -29.48 3.05 8.55
C GLN A 119 -28.09 2.55 8.10
N VAL A 120 -27.99 1.23 7.92
CA VAL A 120 -26.75 0.55 7.49
C VAL A 120 -26.42 0.98 6.06
N ASN A 121 -25.28 1.63 5.87
CA ASN A 121 -24.72 1.86 4.54
C ASN A 121 -24.20 0.52 3.98
N GLN A 122 -25.02 -0.16 3.19
CA GLN A 122 -24.56 -1.24 2.32
C GLN A 122 -24.12 -0.65 0.98
N LYS A 123 -22.83 -0.70 0.70
CA LYS A 123 -22.29 -0.86 -0.66
C LYS A 123 -20.88 -1.39 -0.65
#